data_AF-A0A516WTZ0-F1
#
_entry.id   AF-A0A516WTZ0-F1
#
_cell.length_a   1.000
_cell.length_b   1.000
_cell.length_c   1.000
_cell.angle_alpha   90.00
_cell.angle_beta   90.00
_cell.angle_gamma   90.00
#
_symmetry.space_group_name_H-M   'P 1'
#
loop_
_entity.id
_entity.type
_entity.pdbx_description
1 polymer ?
#
loop_
_entity_poly.entity_id
_entity_poly.type
_entity_poly.pdbx_seq_one_letter_code
_entity_poly.pdbx_strand_id
1 'polypeptide(L)'
;MPSGSESRGPDKNSGAKSAKAIKAAKKRSGGAKVKGGASAPRTIPWLTIGAGAAVLALVAILAINLVPKYQAKEEAAKYAPSAENPDPSVNIDGVVKVDYPAGIHIQPTQRVAYDQSPPFGGPHDAIWATCTGTVYPNAIRTENAVHSLEHGAVWIAYNPDELSADQVETLKDKVDGETYTLMSPFPGLDSPVSVQSWGHQLKLDSVDDERIDQFITALRINKNTYPEVGASCSSIPGSGFDPDNPPPFDPSAPGADAVPMDGGGISPDQSESGGAGTQLPSGMQLPSDLQLPSDLQQAPEGGNG
;
A
#
# COMPACT_ATOMS: atom_id res chain seq x y z
N MET A 1 -53.68 1.02 50.93
CA MET A 1 -53.59 2.48 50.72
C MET A 1 -53.86 2.74 49.24
N PRO A 2 -54.95 3.46 48.89
CA PRO A 2 -55.56 3.57 47.56
C PRO A 2 -55.01 4.78 46.75
N SER A 3 -54.97 4.75 45.40
CA SER A 3 -55.96 5.22 44.40
C SER A 3 -55.88 6.72 44.01
N GLY A 4 -56.02 6.96 42.69
CA GLY A 4 -56.53 8.20 42.06
C GLY A 4 -55.48 8.99 41.27
N SER A 5 -55.48 9.08 39.93
CA SER A 5 -56.46 9.56 38.94
C SER A 5 -56.51 11.10 38.76
N GLU A 6 -56.22 11.51 37.51
CA GLU A 6 -56.86 12.60 36.75
C GLU A 6 -56.50 14.09 36.95
N SER A 7 -55.83 14.62 35.91
CA SER A 7 -56.36 15.61 34.94
C SER A 7 -56.36 17.14 35.23
N ARG A 8 -56.00 17.86 34.13
CA ARG A 8 -56.39 19.22 33.65
C ARG A 8 -55.74 20.48 34.27
N GLY A 9 -55.17 21.31 33.37
CA GLY A 9 -54.42 22.58 33.59
C GLY A 9 -55.30 23.81 33.85
N PRO A 10 -55.07 25.03 33.29
CA PRO A 10 -53.96 25.62 32.49
C PRO A 10 -53.22 26.74 33.30
N ASP A 11 -52.21 27.52 32.86
CA ASP A 11 -52.17 28.50 31.76
C ASP A 11 -50.79 29.23 31.71
N LYS A 12 -50.37 29.58 30.48
CA LYS A 12 -49.64 30.81 30.03
C LYS A 12 -48.26 31.20 30.58
N ASN A 13 -47.24 31.08 29.72
CA ASN A 13 -46.51 32.21 29.09
C ASN A 13 -45.47 31.64 28.11
N SER A 14 -45.57 31.91 26.81
CA SER A 14 -45.05 33.09 26.09
C SER A 14 -43.81 32.67 25.29
N GLY A 15 -43.89 32.81 23.96
CA GLY A 15 -42.82 32.45 23.03
C GLY A 15 -43.37 31.90 21.71
N ALA A 16 -44.15 32.72 21.00
CA ALA A 16 -44.82 32.34 19.78
C ALA A 16 -43.85 31.99 18.64
N LYS A 17 -44.21 30.91 17.95
CA LYS A 17 -43.68 30.44 16.67
C LYS A 17 -44.08 31.36 15.51
N SER A 18 -43.19 31.42 14.52
CA SER A 18 -43.42 31.27 13.07
C SER A 18 -44.43 32.13 12.30
N ALA A 19 -44.04 32.39 11.04
CA ALA A 19 -44.88 32.55 9.84
C ALA A 19 -45.31 33.97 9.41
N LYS A 20 -44.60 34.46 8.37
CA LYS A 20 -45.11 34.64 7.00
C LYS A 20 -46.52 35.23 6.83
N ALA A 21 -46.62 36.50 6.41
CA ALA A 21 -47.66 37.04 5.51
C ALA A 21 -47.20 38.44 5.03
N ILE A 22 -46.92 38.65 3.74
CA ILE A 22 -47.85 39.02 2.66
C ILE A 22 -48.59 40.35 2.90
N LYS A 23 -48.32 41.30 1.99
CA LYS A 23 -49.07 42.52 1.61
C LYS A 23 -49.09 43.71 2.59
N ALA A 24 -48.50 44.82 2.16
CA ALA A 24 -49.25 45.96 1.62
C ALA A 24 -48.32 47.14 1.27
N ALA A 25 -47.82 47.18 0.04
CA ALA A 25 -47.29 48.42 -0.52
C ALA A 25 -48.47 49.27 -1.01
N LYS A 26 -48.82 50.31 -0.25
CA LYS A 26 -49.68 51.39 -0.74
C LYS A 26 -49.12 52.73 -0.27
N LYS A 27 -48.35 53.37 -1.15
CA LYS A 27 -48.34 54.84 -1.21
C LYS A 27 -48.30 55.30 -2.66
N ARG A 28 -49.41 55.96 -3.01
CA ARG A 28 -49.63 56.89 -4.13
C ARG A 28 -48.46 57.89 -4.20
N SER A 29 -48.06 58.53 -5.29
CA SER A 29 -48.73 59.03 -6.50
C SER A 29 -47.63 59.69 -7.35
N GLY A 30 -47.78 59.68 -8.67
CA GLY A 30 -46.99 60.57 -9.52
C GLY A 30 -46.93 60.07 -10.96
N GLY A 31 -47.91 60.46 -11.76
CA GLY A 31 -47.83 60.27 -13.21
C GLY A 31 -46.71 61.13 -13.79
N ALA A 32 -45.79 60.50 -14.52
CA ALA A 32 -44.95 61.17 -15.49
C ALA A 32 -44.61 60.20 -16.63
N LYS A 33 -45.20 60.50 -17.80
CA LYS A 33 -44.83 60.17 -19.19
C LYS A 33 -43.86 59.01 -19.43
N VAL A 34 -44.33 58.04 -20.20
CA VAL A 34 -43.50 57.14 -21.00
C VAL A 34 -42.53 57.98 -21.85
N LYS A 35 -41.24 57.87 -21.56
CA LYS A 35 -40.16 58.11 -22.53
C LYS A 35 -39.43 56.79 -22.69
N GLY A 36 -39.38 56.29 -23.91
CA GLY A 36 -38.61 55.11 -24.27
C GLY A 36 -37.16 55.28 -23.83
N GLY A 37 -36.78 54.56 -22.77
CA GLY A 37 -35.39 54.39 -22.38
C GLY A 37 -34.80 53.32 -23.28
N ALA A 38 -33.83 53.72 -24.10
CA ALA A 38 -33.00 52.80 -24.86
C ALA A 38 -32.56 51.64 -23.96
N SER A 39 -32.71 50.41 -24.46
CA SER A 39 -32.21 49.21 -23.81
C SER A 39 -30.73 49.44 -23.48
N ALA A 40 -30.38 49.52 -22.19
CA ALA A 40 -28.98 49.61 -21.79
C ALA A 40 -28.23 48.45 -22.47
N PRO A 41 -27.07 48.69 -23.11
CA PRO A 41 -26.33 47.61 -23.76
C PRO A 41 -25.97 46.60 -22.68
N ARG A 42 -26.42 45.35 -22.84
CA ARG A 42 -26.03 44.25 -21.95
C ARG A 42 -24.52 44.09 -22.07
N THR A 43 -23.78 44.56 -21.07
CA THR A 43 -22.35 44.32 -20.97
C THR A 43 -22.18 42.85 -20.59
N ILE A 44 -21.70 42.03 -21.55
CA ILE A 44 -21.35 40.64 -21.27
C ILE A 44 -20.19 40.68 -20.26
N PRO A 45 -20.33 40.06 -19.07
CA PRO A 45 -19.29 40.07 -18.06
C PRO A 45 -18.19 39.06 -18.46
N TRP A 46 -17.40 39.42 -19.48
CA TRP A 46 -16.34 38.56 -20.04
C TRP A 46 -15.35 38.07 -18.99
N LEU A 47 -15.09 38.86 -17.94
CA LEU A 47 -14.25 38.44 -16.83
C LEU A 47 -14.84 37.29 -16.02
N THR A 48 -16.16 37.27 -15.76
CA THR A 48 -16.78 36.16 -15.02
C THR A 48 -16.91 34.92 -15.89
N ILE A 49 -17.14 35.09 -17.20
CA ILE A 49 -17.15 33.98 -18.16
C ILE A 49 -15.75 33.38 -18.29
N GLY A 50 -14.72 34.22 -18.41
CA GLY A 50 -13.32 33.80 -18.45
C GLY A 50 -12.89 33.09 -17.17
N ALA A 51 -13.26 33.61 -15.99
CA ALA A 51 -13.01 32.95 -14.72
C ALA A 51 -13.74 31.59 -14.61
N GLY A 52 -15.00 31.52 -15.04
CA GLY A 52 -15.75 30.26 -15.09
C GLY A 52 -15.12 29.24 -16.03
N ALA A 53 -14.68 29.66 -17.21
CA ALA A 53 -13.97 28.80 -18.16
C ALA A 53 -12.63 28.30 -17.59
N ALA A 54 -11.88 29.16 -16.89
CA ALA A 54 -10.62 28.78 -16.25
C ALA A 54 -10.82 27.74 -15.14
N VAL A 55 -11.85 27.90 -14.30
CA VAL A 55 -12.18 26.91 -13.26
C VAL A 55 -12.59 25.58 -13.88
N LEU A 56 -13.42 25.59 -14.93
CA LEU A 56 -13.81 24.35 -15.63
C LEU A 56 -12.60 23.65 -16.27
N ALA A 57 -11.67 24.42 -16.86
CA ALA A 57 -10.43 23.86 -17.40
C ALA A 57 -9.56 23.20 -16.31
N LEU A 58 -9.40 23.84 -15.14
CA LEU A 58 -8.68 23.27 -14.02
C LEU A 58 -9.34 21.99 -13.49
N VAL A 59 -10.67 21.98 -13.37
CA VAL A 59 -11.42 20.77 -12.95
C VAL A 59 -11.25 19.65 -13.96
N ALA A 60 -11.30 19.94 -15.26
CA ALA A 60 -11.08 18.95 -16.30
C ALA A 60 -9.65 18.37 -16.25
N ILE A 61 -8.63 19.20 -16.05
CA ILE A 61 -7.23 18.76 -15.89
C ILE A 61 -7.10 17.85 -14.67
N LEU A 62 -7.68 18.25 -13.54
CA LEU A 62 -7.66 17.44 -12.31
C LEU A 62 -8.35 16.09 -12.51
N ALA A 63 -9.51 16.07 -13.19
CA ALA A 63 -10.23 14.84 -13.49
C ALA A 63 -9.44 13.91 -14.40
N ILE A 64 -8.80 14.45 -15.46
CA ILE A 64 -7.95 13.68 -16.39
C ILE A 64 -6.77 13.03 -15.64
N ASN A 65 -6.20 13.69 -14.63
CA ASN A 65 -5.07 13.17 -13.88
C ASN A 65 -5.47 12.19 -12.76
N LEU A 66 -6.54 12.48 -12.01
CA LEU A 66 -6.91 11.71 -10.81
C LEU A 66 -7.83 10.53 -11.08
N VAL A 67 -8.78 10.63 -12.03
CA VAL A 67 -9.76 9.56 -12.27
C VAL A 67 -9.09 8.23 -12.64
N PRO A 68 -8.09 8.18 -13.54
CA PRO A 68 -7.39 6.93 -13.83
C PRO A 68 -6.71 6.33 -12.58
N LYS A 69 -6.09 7.17 -11.75
CA LYS A 69 -5.43 6.74 -10.50
C LYS A 69 -6.44 6.14 -9.50
N TYR A 70 -7.64 6.70 -9.39
CA TYR A 70 -8.69 6.14 -8.53
C TYR A 70 -9.24 4.81 -9.07
N GLN A 71 -9.48 4.72 -10.37
CA GLN A 71 -9.94 3.49 -11.01
C GLN A 71 -8.91 2.36 -10.83
N ALA A 72 -7.64 2.63 -11.09
CA ALA A 72 -6.56 1.66 -10.88
C ALA A 72 -6.50 1.18 -9.41
N LYS A 73 -6.68 2.11 -8.44
CA LYS A 73 -6.73 1.74 -7.01
C LYS A 73 -7.94 0.87 -6.66
N GLU A 74 -9.12 1.13 -7.23
CA GLU A 74 -10.30 0.30 -7.02
C GLU A 74 -10.16 -1.09 -7.63
N GLU A 75 -9.54 -1.20 -8.82
CA GLU A 75 -9.25 -2.48 -9.45
C GLU A 75 -8.20 -3.27 -8.67
N ALA A 76 -7.12 -2.63 -8.24
CA ALA A 76 -6.09 -3.25 -7.41
C ALA A 76 -6.62 -3.70 -6.05
N ALA A 77 -7.56 -2.97 -5.44
CA ALA A 77 -8.16 -3.32 -4.15
C ALA A 77 -8.89 -4.68 -4.16
N LYS A 78 -9.29 -5.20 -5.33
CA LYS A 78 -9.86 -6.54 -5.48
C LYS A 78 -8.85 -7.65 -5.20
N TYR A 79 -7.56 -7.31 -5.26
CA TYR A 79 -6.43 -8.18 -4.94
C TYR A 79 -5.91 -7.95 -3.53
N ALA A 80 -6.66 -7.26 -2.65
CA ALA A 80 -6.30 -7.21 -1.23
C ALA A 80 -6.50 -8.59 -0.59
N PRO A 81 -5.51 -9.12 0.18
CA PRO A 81 -5.65 -10.40 0.87
C PRO A 81 -6.84 -10.42 1.83
N SER A 82 -7.60 -11.51 1.85
CA SER A 82 -8.73 -11.73 2.75
C SER A 82 -8.65 -13.10 3.42
N ALA A 83 -9.58 -13.41 4.34
CA ALA A 83 -9.66 -14.73 4.94
C ALA A 83 -10.06 -15.80 3.90
N GLU A 84 -10.88 -15.43 2.92
CA GLU A 84 -11.37 -16.29 1.84
C GLU A 84 -10.34 -16.44 0.71
N ASN A 85 -9.49 -15.42 0.51
CA ASN A 85 -8.42 -15.42 -0.49
C ASN A 85 -7.12 -14.86 0.12
N PRO A 86 -6.34 -15.69 0.85
CA PRO A 86 -5.17 -15.23 1.58
C PRO A 86 -3.98 -14.86 0.68
N ASP A 87 -3.95 -15.37 -0.55
CA ASP A 87 -2.93 -15.07 -1.55
C ASP A 87 -3.63 -14.82 -2.91
N PRO A 88 -4.14 -13.60 -3.13
CA PRO A 88 -4.80 -13.24 -4.38
C PRO A 88 -3.84 -13.14 -5.58
N SER A 89 -2.52 -13.12 -5.34
CA SER A 89 -1.51 -12.93 -6.40
C SER A 89 -1.51 -14.06 -7.43
N VAL A 90 -1.91 -15.27 -7.03
CA VAL A 90 -2.03 -16.45 -7.92
C VAL A 90 -3.08 -16.27 -9.02
N ASN A 91 -3.94 -15.26 -8.91
CA ASN A 91 -4.95 -14.93 -9.92
C ASN A 91 -4.51 -13.80 -10.86
N ILE A 92 -3.33 -13.21 -10.63
CA ILE A 92 -2.76 -12.20 -11.52
C ILE A 92 -2.04 -12.93 -12.66
N ASP A 93 -2.44 -12.64 -13.90
CA ASP A 93 -1.85 -13.29 -15.06
C ASP A 93 -0.36 -12.99 -15.19
N GLY A 94 0.44 -14.04 -15.39
CA GLY A 94 1.90 -13.97 -15.51
C GLY A 94 2.68 -14.04 -14.19
N VAL A 95 2.02 -14.09 -13.02
CA VAL A 95 2.74 -14.29 -11.76
C VAL A 95 3.36 -15.68 -11.71
N VAL A 96 4.67 -15.72 -11.49
CA VAL A 96 5.42 -16.93 -11.17
C VAL A 96 5.51 -17.06 -9.66
N LYS A 97 5.24 -18.27 -9.15
CA LYS A 97 5.34 -18.61 -7.73
C LYS A 97 6.29 -19.79 -7.51
N VAL A 98 7.22 -19.63 -6.58
CA VAL A 98 8.18 -20.66 -6.16
C VAL A 98 8.34 -20.60 -4.63
N ASP A 99 8.33 -21.75 -3.97
CA ASP A 99 8.57 -21.82 -2.53
C ASP A 99 10.08 -21.87 -2.24
N TYR A 100 10.55 -20.92 -1.44
CA TYR A 100 11.94 -20.85 -0.99
C TYR A 100 12.03 -21.02 0.54
N PRO A 101 13.02 -21.77 1.07
CA PRO A 101 13.31 -21.79 2.50
C PRO A 101 13.70 -20.40 3.00
N ALA A 102 13.17 -20.03 4.17
CA ALA A 102 13.49 -18.80 4.88
C ALA A 102 14.84 -18.87 5.60
N GLY A 103 15.40 -17.72 5.99
CA GLY A 103 16.50 -17.58 6.96
C GLY A 103 17.84 -18.19 6.55
N ILE A 104 18.08 -18.43 5.25
CA ILE A 104 19.40 -18.90 4.78
C ILE A 104 20.29 -17.69 4.52
N HIS A 105 20.95 -17.24 5.58
CA HIS A 105 21.84 -16.09 5.55
C HIS A 105 23.26 -16.43 5.09
N ILE A 106 23.76 -15.66 4.13
CA ILE A 106 25.12 -15.73 3.60
C ILE A 106 25.97 -14.51 4.03
N GLN A 107 27.29 -14.63 3.89
CA GLN A 107 28.20 -13.54 4.21
C GLN A 107 28.21 -12.45 3.12
N PRO A 108 28.54 -11.19 3.47
CA PRO A 108 28.61 -10.08 2.51
C PRO A 108 29.58 -10.29 1.34
N THR A 109 30.57 -11.17 1.49
CA THR A 109 31.55 -11.50 0.45
C THR A 109 31.11 -12.65 -0.45
N GLN A 110 29.98 -13.30 -0.16
CA GLN A 110 29.48 -14.45 -0.92
C GLN A 110 28.45 -14.01 -1.97
N ARG A 111 28.36 -14.79 -3.04
CA ARG A 111 27.33 -14.67 -4.08
C ARG A 111 26.40 -15.86 -4.02
N VAL A 112 25.19 -15.71 -4.54
CA VAL A 112 24.23 -16.80 -4.67
C VAL A 112 24.05 -17.18 -6.13
N ALA A 113 24.03 -18.48 -6.41
CA ALA A 113 23.72 -19.02 -7.73
C ALA A 113 22.19 -19.05 -7.91
N TYR A 114 21.58 -17.86 -8.01
CA TYR A 114 20.14 -17.72 -8.17
C TYR A 114 19.63 -18.43 -9.42
N ASP A 115 18.48 -19.10 -9.28
CA ASP A 115 17.78 -19.79 -10.36
C ASP A 115 16.85 -18.86 -11.17
N GLN A 116 16.64 -17.64 -10.68
CA GLN A 116 15.78 -16.61 -11.26
C GLN A 116 16.51 -15.26 -11.33
N SER A 117 16.14 -14.44 -12.32
CA SER A 117 16.72 -13.12 -12.54
C SER A 117 15.64 -12.09 -12.91
N PRO A 118 15.39 -11.07 -12.08
CA PRO A 118 15.92 -10.87 -10.73
C PRO A 118 15.43 -11.99 -9.80
N PRO A 119 16.17 -12.32 -8.73
CA PRO A 119 15.71 -13.31 -7.76
C PRO A 119 14.59 -12.75 -6.90
N PHE A 120 13.75 -13.66 -6.44
CA PHE A 120 12.59 -13.35 -5.59
C PHE A 120 12.51 -14.27 -4.37
N GLY A 121 13.65 -14.82 -3.93
CA GLY A 121 13.78 -15.64 -2.72
C GLY A 121 15.05 -16.47 -2.72
N GLY A 122 15.23 -17.30 -1.69
CA GLY A 122 16.39 -18.17 -1.51
C GLY A 122 17.47 -17.55 -0.62
N PRO A 123 18.70 -18.11 -0.62
CA PRO A 123 19.79 -17.59 0.21
C PRO A 123 20.07 -16.13 -0.09
N HIS A 124 20.42 -15.35 0.94
CA HIS A 124 20.59 -13.90 0.80
C HIS A 124 21.44 -13.33 1.94
N ASP A 125 21.80 -12.05 1.85
CA ASP A 125 22.70 -11.39 2.81
C ASP A 125 21.98 -11.19 4.15
N ALA A 126 22.64 -11.36 5.29
CA ALA A 126 22.04 -11.13 6.61
C ALA A 126 21.59 -9.68 6.84
N ILE A 127 22.02 -8.73 5.99
CA ILE A 127 21.60 -7.33 6.08
C ILE A 127 20.66 -7.01 4.91
N TRP A 128 19.45 -6.52 5.22
CA TRP A 128 18.48 -6.08 4.21
C TRP A 128 18.84 -4.72 3.60
N ALA A 129 18.38 -4.53 2.35
CA ALA A 129 18.29 -3.21 1.76
C ALA A 129 17.14 -2.41 2.39
N THR A 130 17.33 -1.11 2.60
CA THR A 130 16.27 -0.22 3.07
C THR A 130 15.07 -0.29 2.12
N CYS A 131 13.89 -0.60 2.65
CA CYS A 131 12.65 -0.78 1.89
C CYS A 131 11.52 0.12 2.42
N THR A 132 11.85 1.35 2.81
CA THR A 132 10.90 2.33 3.36
C THR A 132 10.29 3.22 2.27
N GLY A 133 10.16 2.71 1.05
CA GLY A 133 9.84 3.51 -0.13
C GLY A 133 11.07 4.10 -0.80
N THR A 134 12.19 3.38 -0.74
CA THR A 134 13.49 3.87 -1.20
C THR A 134 13.65 3.65 -2.69
N VAL A 135 13.97 4.73 -3.42
CA VAL A 135 14.35 4.68 -4.84
C VAL A 135 15.87 4.77 -4.94
N TYR A 136 16.49 3.64 -5.29
CA TYR A 136 17.93 3.56 -5.51
C TYR A 136 18.26 4.03 -6.94
N PRO A 137 19.11 5.07 -7.10
CA PRO A 137 19.48 5.57 -8.42
C PRO A 137 20.43 4.63 -9.17
N ASN A 138 21.10 3.72 -8.45
CA ASN A 138 22.03 2.75 -8.99
C ASN A 138 21.59 1.33 -8.62
N ALA A 139 22.06 0.36 -9.39
CA ALA A 139 21.81 -1.05 -9.12
C ALA A 139 22.49 -1.44 -7.81
N ILE A 140 21.74 -2.08 -6.92
CA ILE A 140 22.22 -2.52 -5.61
C ILE A 140 22.56 -4.01 -5.63
N ARG A 141 23.38 -4.43 -4.68
CA ARG A 141 23.65 -5.85 -4.45
C ARG A 141 22.34 -6.61 -4.26
N THR A 142 22.17 -7.64 -5.09
CA THR A 142 20.92 -8.39 -5.22
C THR A 142 20.53 -9.10 -3.93
N GLU A 143 21.50 -9.67 -3.22
CA GLU A 143 21.30 -10.43 -1.99
C GLU A 143 20.78 -9.55 -0.84
N ASN A 144 21.08 -8.24 -0.83
CA ASN A 144 20.46 -7.31 0.14
C ASN A 144 19.00 -7.02 -0.22
N ALA A 145 18.68 -6.93 -1.53
CA ALA A 145 17.31 -6.71 -2.00
C ALA A 145 16.42 -7.94 -1.71
N VAL A 146 16.96 -9.17 -1.85
CA VAL A 146 16.24 -10.41 -1.55
C VAL A 146 15.85 -10.51 -0.09
N HIS A 147 16.73 -10.13 0.85
CA HIS A 147 16.37 -10.07 2.28
C HIS A 147 15.18 -9.15 2.52
N SER A 148 15.13 -7.97 1.87
CA SER A 148 13.96 -7.08 2.01
C SER A 148 12.65 -7.76 1.61
N LEU A 149 12.67 -8.69 0.65
CA LEU A 149 11.49 -9.48 0.27
C LEU A 149 11.05 -10.41 1.39
N GLU A 150 12.00 -10.96 2.15
CA GLU A 150 11.74 -11.81 3.32
C GLU A 150 10.97 -11.07 4.40
N HIS A 151 11.13 -9.75 4.51
CA HIS A 151 10.36 -8.86 5.39
C HIS A 151 8.98 -8.47 4.84
N GLY A 152 8.58 -9.00 3.68
CA GLY A 152 7.31 -8.68 3.03
C GLY A 152 7.35 -7.43 2.15
N ALA A 153 8.53 -6.98 1.74
CA ALA A 153 8.65 -5.90 0.77
C ALA A 153 8.30 -6.34 -0.66
N VAL A 154 8.03 -5.34 -1.50
CA VAL A 154 7.98 -5.48 -2.95
C VAL A 154 9.13 -4.70 -3.57
N TRP A 155 10.00 -5.40 -4.30
CA TRP A 155 11.06 -4.78 -5.08
C TRP A 155 10.59 -4.57 -6.53
N ILE A 156 10.64 -3.33 -6.99
CA ILE A 156 10.42 -2.96 -8.38
C ILE A 156 11.79 -2.80 -9.07
N ALA A 157 12.16 -3.79 -9.86
CA ALA A 157 13.34 -3.77 -10.71
C ALA A 157 12.97 -3.28 -12.12
N TYR A 158 13.83 -2.48 -12.75
CA TYR A 158 13.62 -2.03 -14.12
C TYR A 158 14.88 -2.14 -14.98
N ASN A 159 14.69 -2.29 -16.29
CA ASN A 159 15.78 -2.27 -17.24
C ASN A 159 16.19 -0.81 -17.52
N PRO A 160 17.40 -0.37 -17.11
CA PRO A 160 17.84 1.01 -17.31
C PRO A 160 18.11 1.35 -18.78
N ASP A 161 18.28 0.36 -19.65
CA ASP A 161 18.55 0.56 -21.08
C ASP A 161 17.28 0.67 -21.93
N GLU A 162 16.12 0.27 -21.39
CA GLU A 162 14.84 0.26 -22.10
C GLU A 162 13.87 1.36 -21.66
N LEU A 163 13.93 1.77 -20.38
CA LEU A 163 13.00 2.78 -19.86
C LEU A 163 13.52 4.22 -20.05
N SER A 164 12.62 5.09 -20.50
CA SER A 164 12.82 6.54 -20.46
C SER A 164 12.73 7.10 -19.03
N ALA A 165 13.24 8.31 -18.81
CA ALA A 165 13.16 8.99 -17.51
C ALA A 165 11.71 9.16 -17.02
N ASP A 166 10.77 9.48 -17.92
CA ASP A 166 9.35 9.62 -17.56
C ASP A 166 8.75 8.29 -17.08
N GLN A 167 9.14 7.17 -17.71
CA GLN A 167 8.69 5.84 -17.29
C GLN A 167 9.30 5.42 -15.95
N VAL A 168 10.57 5.76 -15.70
CA VAL A 168 11.20 5.58 -14.39
C VAL A 168 10.48 6.41 -13.32
N GLU A 169 10.06 7.64 -13.63
CA GLU A 169 9.28 8.47 -12.70
C GLU A 169 7.91 7.85 -12.41
N THR A 170 7.24 7.26 -13.40
CA THR A 170 5.99 6.50 -13.20
C THR A 170 6.15 5.35 -12.20
N LEU A 171 7.28 4.62 -12.23
CA LEU A 171 7.56 3.57 -11.26
C LEU A 171 7.90 4.15 -9.88
N LYS A 172 8.67 5.24 -9.84
CA LYS A 172 9.01 5.96 -8.61
C LYS A 172 7.77 6.47 -7.87
N ASP A 173 6.76 6.96 -8.59
CA ASP A 173 5.45 7.36 -8.04
C ASP A 173 4.74 6.24 -7.24
N LYS A 174 5.09 4.97 -7.48
CA LYS A 174 4.53 3.81 -6.76
C LYS A 174 5.32 3.43 -5.50
N VAL A 175 6.52 3.98 -5.33
CA VAL A 175 7.52 3.55 -4.33
C VAL A 175 7.87 4.68 -3.36
N ASP A 176 8.01 5.91 -3.84
CA ASP A 176 8.48 7.04 -3.01
C ASP A 176 7.62 7.23 -1.76
N GLY A 177 8.22 7.00 -0.59
CA GLY A 177 7.56 7.10 0.72
C GLY A 177 6.60 5.96 1.07
N GLU A 178 6.40 4.98 0.19
CA GLU A 178 5.58 3.80 0.43
C GLU A 178 6.39 2.72 1.13
N THR A 179 6.20 2.56 2.44
CA THR A 179 6.94 1.54 3.22
C THR A 179 6.68 0.12 2.69
N TYR A 180 7.66 -0.77 2.90
CA TYR A 180 7.71 -2.12 2.32
C TYR A 180 7.72 -2.12 0.79
N THR A 181 8.32 -1.08 0.21
CA THR A 181 8.66 -1.05 -1.21
C THR A 181 10.07 -0.51 -1.39
N LEU A 182 10.71 -0.95 -2.47
CA LEU A 182 11.98 -0.42 -2.94
C LEU A 182 12.04 -0.51 -4.46
N MET A 183 12.84 0.36 -5.07
CA MET A 183 13.07 0.37 -6.52
C MET A 183 14.54 0.51 -6.84
N SER A 184 15.03 -0.24 -7.82
CA SER A 184 16.40 -0.07 -8.34
C SER A 184 16.49 -0.50 -9.81
N PRO A 185 17.43 0.06 -10.59
CA PRO A 185 17.74 -0.50 -11.89
C PRO A 185 18.35 -1.89 -11.73
N PHE A 186 18.07 -2.78 -12.69
CA PHE A 186 18.66 -4.11 -12.79
C PHE A 186 19.25 -4.28 -14.20
N PRO A 187 20.55 -3.96 -14.40
CA PRO A 187 21.20 -4.10 -15.69
C PRO A 187 21.13 -5.53 -16.23
N GLY A 188 20.76 -5.68 -17.50
CA GLY A 188 20.57 -7.00 -18.12
C GLY A 188 19.23 -7.67 -17.80
N LEU A 189 18.27 -6.96 -17.21
CA LEU A 189 16.88 -7.42 -17.10
C LEU A 189 16.31 -7.66 -18.51
N ASP A 190 15.63 -8.80 -18.68
CA ASP A 190 15.06 -9.28 -19.95
C ASP A 190 13.64 -8.78 -20.23
N SER A 191 13.14 -7.86 -19.40
CA SER A 191 11.87 -7.15 -19.56
C SER A 191 12.02 -5.68 -19.13
N PRO A 192 11.15 -4.77 -19.60
CA PRO A 192 11.16 -3.37 -19.14
C PRO A 192 11.05 -3.23 -17.62
N VAL A 193 10.15 -4.01 -17.01
CA VAL A 193 9.89 -4.01 -15.55
C VAL A 193 9.79 -5.44 -15.04
N SER A 194 10.27 -5.66 -13.82
CA SER A 194 9.92 -6.84 -13.04
C SER A 194 9.62 -6.44 -11.61
N VAL A 195 8.56 -7.00 -11.02
CA VAL A 195 8.26 -6.84 -9.59
C VAL A 195 8.46 -8.17 -8.87
N GLN A 196 9.05 -8.10 -7.68
CA GLN A 196 9.38 -9.26 -6.85
C GLN A 196 8.78 -9.08 -5.45
N SER A 197 8.28 -10.16 -4.89
CA SER A 197 8.04 -10.36 -3.46
C SER A 197 8.52 -11.76 -3.09
N TRP A 198 8.62 -12.11 -1.81
CA TRP A 198 9.14 -13.43 -1.44
C TRP A 198 8.34 -14.55 -2.11
N GLY A 199 9.03 -15.40 -2.88
CA GLY A 199 8.45 -16.48 -3.65
C GLY A 199 7.60 -16.08 -4.87
N HIS A 200 7.50 -14.78 -5.20
CA HIS A 200 6.64 -14.30 -6.29
C HIS A 200 7.36 -13.33 -7.21
N GLN A 201 7.15 -13.48 -8.53
CA GLN A 201 7.65 -12.55 -9.53
C GLN A 201 6.62 -12.30 -10.62
N LEU A 202 6.62 -11.07 -11.15
CA LEU A 202 5.91 -10.73 -12.37
C LEU A 202 6.81 -9.87 -13.27
N LYS A 203 6.96 -10.26 -14.54
CA LYS A 203 7.68 -9.50 -15.59
C LYS A 203 6.67 -8.85 -16.52
N LEU A 204 6.93 -7.60 -16.89
CA LEU A 204 5.95 -6.73 -17.56
C LEU A 204 6.64 -5.90 -18.65
N ASP A 205 5.88 -5.64 -19.72
CA ASP A 205 6.33 -4.88 -20.88
C ASP A 205 6.08 -3.36 -20.75
N SER A 206 5.37 -2.92 -19.71
CA SER A 206 4.99 -1.52 -19.53
C SER A 206 4.93 -1.11 -18.06
N VAL A 207 5.32 0.13 -17.77
CA VAL A 207 5.20 0.77 -16.45
C VAL A 207 3.75 1.15 -16.10
N ASP A 208 2.87 1.18 -17.10
CA ASP A 208 1.45 1.50 -16.95
C ASP A 208 0.56 0.24 -16.81
N ASP A 209 1.16 -0.95 -16.77
CA ASP A 209 0.42 -2.20 -16.62
C ASP A 209 -0.22 -2.26 -15.21
N GLU A 210 -1.54 -2.39 -15.18
CA GLU A 210 -2.33 -2.41 -13.93
C GLU A 210 -1.91 -3.54 -12.98
N ARG A 211 -1.31 -4.61 -13.50
CA ARG A 211 -0.87 -5.75 -12.70
C ARG A 211 0.26 -5.38 -11.74
N ILE A 212 0.98 -4.28 -11.96
CA ILE A 212 1.95 -3.75 -10.98
C ILE A 212 1.22 -3.41 -9.68
N ASP A 213 0.12 -2.64 -9.76
CA ASP A 213 -0.63 -2.21 -8.59
C ASP A 213 -1.37 -3.38 -7.94
N GLN A 214 -1.87 -4.33 -8.76
CA GLN A 214 -2.47 -5.57 -8.27
C GLN A 214 -1.45 -6.42 -7.49
N PHE A 215 -0.23 -6.57 -8.02
CA PHE A 215 0.86 -7.32 -7.37
C PHE A 215 1.28 -6.67 -6.05
N ILE A 216 1.49 -5.35 -6.03
CA ILE A 216 1.81 -4.60 -4.81
C ILE A 216 0.70 -4.78 -3.78
N THR A 217 -0.57 -4.68 -4.19
CA THR A 217 -1.71 -4.83 -3.28
C THR A 217 -1.84 -6.26 -2.73
N ALA A 218 -1.53 -7.26 -3.54
CA ALA A 218 -1.63 -8.67 -3.17
C ALA A 218 -0.52 -9.14 -2.22
N LEU A 219 0.70 -8.61 -2.35
CA LEU A 219 1.89 -9.20 -1.75
C LEU A 219 2.58 -8.30 -0.71
N ARG A 220 2.55 -6.97 -0.87
CA ARG A 220 3.16 -6.06 0.11
C ARG A 220 2.56 -6.33 1.48
N ILE A 221 3.41 -6.66 2.46
CA ILE A 221 3.04 -7.01 3.84
C ILE A 221 1.93 -8.08 3.96
N ASN A 222 1.73 -8.93 2.95
CA ASN A 222 0.81 -10.05 3.05
C ASN A 222 1.42 -11.19 3.87
N LYS A 223 1.07 -11.24 5.16
CA LYS A 223 1.59 -12.21 6.15
C LYS A 223 1.46 -13.69 5.78
N ASN A 224 0.71 -14.03 4.72
CA ASN A 224 0.57 -15.40 4.24
C ASN A 224 1.64 -15.79 3.21
N THR A 225 2.50 -14.86 2.78
CA THR A 225 3.36 -15.01 1.61
C THR A 225 4.85 -14.72 1.84
N TYR A 226 5.21 -14.21 3.01
CA TYR A 226 6.61 -13.99 3.42
C TYR A 226 6.85 -14.50 4.84
N PRO A 227 8.06 -14.94 5.20
CA PRO A 227 8.30 -15.67 6.44
C PRO A 227 8.49 -14.76 7.67
N GLU A 228 9.11 -13.58 7.53
CA GLU A 228 9.46 -12.70 8.67
C GLU A 228 8.38 -11.66 9.01
N VAL A 229 7.21 -12.13 9.42
CA VAL A 229 6.07 -11.24 9.71
C VAL A 229 6.39 -10.24 10.82
N GLY A 230 6.44 -8.95 10.45
CA GLY A 230 6.68 -7.83 11.37
C GLY A 230 8.13 -7.33 11.42
N ALA A 231 9.02 -7.88 10.60
CA ALA A 231 10.39 -7.38 10.47
C ALA A 231 10.45 -5.95 9.91
N SER A 232 11.52 -5.23 10.26
CA SER A 232 11.69 -3.82 9.92
C SER A 232 12.21 -3.64 8.49
N CYS A 233 11.63 -2.69 7.74
CA CYS A 233 12.19 -2.26 6.45
C CYS A 233 13.22 -1.13 6.55
N SER A 234 13.39 -0.52 7.73
CA SER A 234 14.35 0.57 7.94
C SER A 234 15.71 0.01 8.28
N SER A 235 16.76 0.40 7.56
CA SER A 235 18.13 0.15 8.01
C SER A 235 18.48 1.11 9.15
N ILE A 236 19.31 0.67 10.09
CA ILE A 236 19.80 1.51 11.18
C ILE A 236 21.16 2.06 10.75
N PRO A 237 21.44 3.37 10.86
CA PRO A 237 22.77 3.90 10.55
C PRO A 237 23.86 3.12 11.29
N GLY A 238 24.80 2.55 10.54
CA GLY A 238 25.87 1.70 11.07
C GLY A 238 25.55 0.20 11.19
N SER A 239 24.36 -0.26 10.77
CA SER A 239 23.98 -1.68 10.77
C SER A 239 24.49 -2.48 9.56
N GLY A 240 25.28 -1.87 8.69
CA GLY A 240 25.93 -2.55 7.55
C GLY A 240 25.34 -2.23 6.17
N PHE A 241 24.18 -1.60 6.08
CA PHE A 241 23.62 -1.10 4.81
C PHE A 241 23.35 0.41 4.88
N ASP A 242 24.04 1.14 4.00
CA ASP A 242 23.88 2.58 3.80
C ASP A 242 23.04 2.81 2.53
N PRO A 243 21.79 3.31 2.62
CA PRO A 243 20.97 3.54 1.43
C PRO A 243 21.51 4.62 0.50
N ASP A 244 22.35 5.54 1.01
CA ASP A 244 22.98 6.59 0.19
C ASP A 244 24.25 6.08 -0.52
N ASN A 245 24.83 4.98 -0.02
CA ASN A 245 26.00 4.32 -0.61
C ASN A 245 25.90 2.79 -0.46
N PRO A 246 24.92 2.15 -1.14
CA PRO A 246 24.64 0.73 -0.96
C PRO A 246 25.77 -0.14 -1.53
N PRO A 247 25.94 -1.38 -1.03
CA PRO A 247 26.80 -2.35 -1.66
C PRO A 247 26.45 -2.49 -3.16
N PRO A 248 27.43 -2.42 -4.07
CA PRO A 248 27.17 -2.31 -5.49
C PRO A 248 26.66 -3.64 -6.06
N PHE A 249 25.81 -3.54 -7.07
CA PHE A 249 25.46 -4.68 -7.93
C PHE A 249 26.70 -5.24 -8.63
N ASP A 250 26.81 -6.56 -8.69
CA ASP A 250 27.83 -7.28 -9.43
C ASP A 250 27.20 -8.01 -10.62
N PRO A 251 27.37 -7.51 -11.86
CA PRO A 251 26.77 -8.08 -13.07
C PRO A 251 27.45 -9.38 -13.53
N SER A 252 28.56 -9.79 -12.91
CA SER A 252 29.24 -11.02 -13.29
C SER A 252 28.42 -12.24 -12.87
N ALA A 253 28.49 -13.29 -13.71
CA ALA A 253 27.91 -14.58 -13.38
C ALA A 253 28.49 -15.09 -12.05
N PRO A 254 27.68 -15.71 -11.17
CA PRO A 254 28.17 -16.27 -9.91
C PRO A 254 29.35 -17.23 -10.12
N GLY A 255 30.37 -17.11 -9.27
CA GLY A 255 31.55 -17.97 -9.29
C GLY A 255 31.24 -19.42 -8.89
N ALA A 256 32.23 -20.31 -9.03
CA ALA A 256 32.10 -21.71 -8.61
C ALA A 256 31.94 -21.88 -7.09
N ASP A 257 32.26 -20.84 -6.32
CA ASP A 257 32.11 -20.72 -4.87
C ASP A 257 30.78 -20.08 -4.45
N ALA A 258 29.91 -19.74 -5.40
CA ALA A 258 28.58 -19.21 -5.12
C ALA A 258 27.74 -20.23 -4.33
N VAL A 259 26.98 -19.72 -3.37
CA VAL A 259 26.07 -20.51 -2.56
C VAL A 259 24.94 -21.02 -3.45
N PRO A 260 24.70 -22.34 -3.53
CA PRO A 260 23.58 -22.89 -4.29
C PRO A 260 22.24 -22.54 -3.63
N MET A 261 21.14 -22.66 -4.38
CA MET A 261 19.80 -22.32 -3.89
C MET A 261 19.32 -23.13 -2.67
N ASP A 262 19.90 -24.31 -2.42
CA ASP A 262 19.63 -25.10 -1.22
C ASP A 262 20.45 -24.66 0.02
N GLY A 263 21.21 -23.57 -0.09
CA GLY A 263 22.02 -22.99 0.97
C GLY A 263 23.37 -23.65 1.19
N GLY A 264 23.72 -24.71 0.44
CA GLY A 264 25.05 -25.34 0.54
C GLY A 264 25.37 -25.89 1.93
N GLY A 265 24.35 -26.30 2.69
CA GLY A 265 24.48 -26.80 4.07
C GLY A 265 24.41 -25.73 5.16
N ILE A 266 24.18 -24.46 4.81
CA ILE A 266 23.82 -23.42 5.78
C ILE A 266 22.45 -23.78 6.38
N SER A 267 22.36 -23.77 7.70
CA SER A 267 21.10 -24.03 8.41
C SER A 267 20.26 -22.77 8.46
N PRO A 268 18.96 -22.83 8.13
CA PRO A 268 18.04 -21.70 8.29
C PRO A 268 18.00 -21.16 9.72
N ASP A 269 18.01 -19.84 9.87
CA ASP A 269 17.74 -19.20 11.16
C ASP A 269 16.27 -19.41 11.57
N GLN A 270 16.09 -20.21 12.62
CA GLN A 270 14.75 -20.57 13.10
C GLN A 270 14.04 -19.41 13.80
N SER A 271 14.78 -18.39 14.26
CA SER A 271 14.19 -17.23 14.95
C SER A 271 13.42 -16.29 14.01
N GLU A 272 13.68 -16.40 12.71
CA GLU A 272 13.13 -15.55 11.66
C GLU A 272 11.99 -16.23 10.89
N SER A 273 11.98 -17.56 10.81
CA SER A 273 10.94 -18.34 10.12
C SER A 273 9.54 -18.41 10.80
N GLY A 274 9.20 -17.47 11.70
CA GLY A 274 8.09 -17.61 12.65
C GLY A 274 7.11 -16.42 12.75
N GLY A 275 6.24 -16.24 11.75
CA GLY A 275 5.05 -15.40 11.87
C GLY A 275 3.93 -16.08 12.67
N ALA A 276 3.62 -15.54 13.86
CA ALA A 276 2.54 -15.93 14.80
C ALA A 276 2.81 -17.13 15.73
N GLY A 277 3.75 -16.94 16.65
CA GLY A 277 3.81 -17.73 17.86
C GLY A 277 5.09 -17.48 18.62
N THR A 278 5.09 -16.51 19.54
CA THR A 278 5.98 -16.57 20.69
C THR A 278 5.58 -17.79 21.51
N GLN A 279 5.96 -18.98 21.06
CA GLN A 279 5.99 -20.14 21.91
C GLN A 279 7.11 -19.83 22.89
N LEU A 280 6.71 -19.38 24.08
CA LEU A 280 7.61 -19.22 25.21
C LEU A 280 8.51 -20.46 25.23
N PRO A 281 9.84 -20.29 25.41
CA PRO A 281 10.75 -21.44 25.49
C PRO A 281 10.15 -22.41 26.51
N SER A 282 10.04 -23.68 26.11
CA SER A 282 9.50 -24.75 26.94
C SER A 282 10.35 -24.84 28.21
N GLY A 283 9.93 -24.14 29.26
CA GLY A 283 10.75 -23.91 30.46
C GLY A 283 10.39 -22.70 31.32
N MET A 284 9.59 -21.74 30.84
CA MET A 284 9.04 -20.69 31.72
C MET A 284 7.55 -20.90 31.98
N GLN A 285 7.24 -21.76 32.96
CA GLN A 285 5.94 -21.72 33.64
C GLN A 285 5.77 -20.34 34.30
N LEU A 286 4.65 -19.67 34.02
CA LEU A 286 4.18 -18.55 34.84
C LEU A 286 4.08 -19.02 36.31
N PRO A 287 4.47 -18.19 37.30
CA PRO A 287 4.24 -18.49 38.70
C PRO A 287 2.76 -18.83 38.91
N SER A 288 2.48 -19.85 39.72
CA SER A 288 1.14 -20.38 40.02
C SER A 288 0.14 -19.32 40.52
N ASP A 289 0.64 -18.14 40.86
CA ASP A 289 -0.07 -17.03 41.49
C ASP A 289 -0.79 -16.13 40.48
N LEU A 290 -0.56 -16.34 39.17
CA LEU A 290 -1.14 -15.55 38.06
C LEU A 290 -2.05 -16.37 37.12
N GLN A 291 -2.36 -17.63 37.46
CA GLN A 291 -3.30 -18.44 36.69
C GLN A 291 -4.74 -18.14 37.12
N LEU A 292 -5.60 -17.80 36.15
CA LEU A 292 -7.03 -17.60 36.36
C LEU A 292 -7.70 -18.91 36.82
N PRO A 293 -8.67 -18.87 37.77
CA PRO A 293 -9.36 -20.05 38.25
C PRO A 293 -10.09 -20.81 37.13
N SER A 294 -10.04 -22.14 37.20
CA SER A 294 -10.58 -23.11 36.24
C SER A 294 -12.09 -22.98 35.98
N ASP A 295 -12.80 -22.22 36.81
CA ASP A 295 -14.27 -22.15 36.82
C ASP A 295 -14.83 -21.21 35.72
N LEU A 296 -13.97 -20.48 35.01
CA LEU A 296 -14.38 -19.57 33.91
C LEU A 296 -14.14 -20.15 32.50
N GLN A 297 -13.68 -21.40 32.38
CA GLN A 297 -13.29 -22.01 31.10
C GLN A 297 -14.34 -22.95 30.47
N GLN A 298 -15.53 -23.10 31.06
CA GLN A 298 -16.60 -23.93 30.47
C GLN A 298 -17.74 -23.06 29.94
N ALA A 299 -17.82 -22.94 28.61
CA ALA A 299 -19.04 -22.53 27.91
C ALA A 299 -20.00 -23.74 27.82
N PRO A 300 -21.34 -23.54 27.86
CA PRO A 300 -22.28 -24.64 27.95
C PRO A 300 -22.52 -25.30 26.58
N GLU A 301 -22.34 -26.62 26.52
CA GLU A 301 -22.88 -27.47 25.45
C GLU A 301 -24.40 -27.66 25.63
N GLY A 302 -25.16 -27.46 24.57
CA GLY A 302 -26.56 -27.89 24.45
C GLY A 302 -27.00 -27.70 22.99
N GLY A 303 -27.67 -28.63 22.33
CA GLY A 303 -28.19 -29.94 22.67
C GLY A 303 -28.73 -30.59 21.38
N ASN A 304 -28.83 -31.91 21.38
CA ASN A 304 -29.22 -32.75 20.24
C ASN A 304 -30.59 -32.44 19.61
N GLY A 305 -30.64 -32.60 18.29
CA GLY A 305 -31.80 -32.94 17.46
C GLY A 305 -31.31 -33.60 16.18
#